data_AF-A0A917BJ04-F1
#
_entry.id   AF-A0A917BJ04-F1
#
_cell.length_a   1.000
_cell.length_b   1.000
_cell.length_c   1.000
_cell.angle_alpha   90.00
_cell.angle_beta   90.00
_cell.angle_gamma   90.00
#
_symmetry.space_group_name_H-M   'P 1'
#
loop_
_entity.id
_entity.type
_entity.pdbx_description
1 polymer ?
#
loop_
_entity_poly.entity_id
_entity_poly.type
_entity_poly.pdbx_seq_one_letter_code
_entity_poly.pdbx_strand_id
1 'polypeptide(L)'
;MNALRHSCAGFIALAIAASLFACTSSPTTPASPSGPAQARTADDAARAFLSNYVVDGRVVRKDQGSDTVSEGQAYGMLIAVSIGDENAFDSIYAWTTANLVQTDGLMAWDWKDGKIIDNEPASDADLDAARALVEAGKTFNEPDLIAKGNALGEVILDKLTVTTAAGRILLPGLWAATSEPYAYNPSYASPAAFSVLSESSGDARWQELASGSRAVTSALLTKSGLPPDWAQVHADGTVDSMPGARGTGTTVQYSYDAARLPLRYAESCDPADTALAAKLISALQRQSDVFAQLDLGGGALTTDQSSVGYDARAAALAAAGQANLAEQDLSRADQLEQSNSTYYGAAWSALAQQELQAGTLGSCAPLHQASGAANAMQDPAAQQTSTSEQLAGVVPTHLQIAQIGVDTSLEALTKDASGEIVPPQSFSDAGWYKDGVVPGDLGPAVIAGHIDSATGPAIFDQLATLKPGAVIDVTLSDNSTVSFVVDSTITVPKQQFPTTQVYGPTPTAQLRVITCGGAFDDSYGHYLDNVVVFAHKSA
;
A
#
# COMPACT_ATOMS: atom_id res chain seq x y z
N MET A 1 35.98 11.71 -81.89
CA MET A 1 35.38 12.69 -80.95
C MET A 1 34.22 13.36 -81.66
N ASN A 2 32.95 13.27 -81.28
CA ASN A 2 32.28 12.54 -80.19
C ASN A 2 30.90 12.08 -80.71
N ALA A 3 30.62 10.79 -80.56
CA ALA A 3 29.49 10.05 -81.10
C ALA A 3 28.18 10.37 -80.33
N LEU A 4 27.08 10.72 -81.02
CA LEU A 4 25.93 9.87 -81.43
C LEU A 4 25.10 9.32 -80.24
N ARG A 5 23.76 9.18 -80.22
CA ARG A 5 22.56 9.56 -81.02
C ARG A 5 21.36 8.74 -80.43
N HIS A 6 20.12 9.07 -80.83
CA HIS A 6 18.83 8.33 -80.72
C HIS A 6 17.96 8.64 -79.47
N SER A 7 16.71 9.10 -79.52
CA SER A 7 15.50 8.93 -80.37
C SER A 7 14.44 7.98 -79.77
N CYS A 8 13.17 8.37 -79.98
CA CYS A 8 11.89 7.64 -79.85
C CYS A 8 11.20 7.67 -78.47
N ALA A 9 10.06 8.37 -78.29
CA ALA A 9 8.70 8.18 -78.83
C ALA A 9 7.82 7.32 -77.88
N GLY A 10 6.90 7.95 -77.14
CA GLY A 10 5.45 7.72 -77.23
C GLY A 10 4.96 7.18 -75.87
N PHE A 11 3.83 7.56 -75.29
CA PHE A 11 2.48 7.45 -75.83
C PHE A 11 1.48 8.21 -74.94
N ILE A 12 0.59 8.95 -75.60
CA ILE A 12 -0.87 9.10 -75.41
C ILE A 12 -1.43 9.48 -74.02
N ALA A 13 -2.04 10.66 -74.03
CA ALA A 13 -2.96 11.23 -73.06
C ALA A 13 -4.38 10.64 -73.18
N LEU A 14 -5.10 10.52 -72.05
CA LEU A 14 -6.46 11.06 -71.86
C LEU A 14 -6.96 10.84 -70.42
N ALA A 15 -7.54 11.89 -69.81
CA ALA A 15 -8.80 11.89 -69.01
C ALA A 15 -8.75 13.04 -67.97
N ILE A 16 -9.32 14.21 -68.30
CA ILE A 16 -10.70 14.67 -67.98
C ILE A 16 -10.77 15.42 -66.64
N ALA A 17 -11.38 16.60 -66.75
CA ALA A 17 -11.42 17.69 -65.80
C ALA A 17 -12.28 17.45 -64.55
N ALA A 18 -11.72 17.90 -63.44
CA ALA A 18 -12.33 18.62 -62.31
C ALA A 18 -13.85 18.51 -62.09
N SER A 19 -14.19 17.82 -61.00
CA SER A 19 -15.31 18.17 -60.13
C SER A 19 -14.74 18.37 -58.72
N LEU A 20 -14.79 19.61 -58.21
CA LEU A 20 -14.43 19.89 -56.82
C LEU A 20 -15.43 19.19 -55.88
N PHE A 21 -14.97 18.15 -55.20
CA PHE A 21 -15.54 17.71 -53.93
C PHE A 21 -14.57 18.13 -52.82
N ALA A 22 -15.00 19.08 -52.00
CA ALA A 22 -14.35 19.38 -50.74
C ALA A 22 -14.59 18.19 -49.79
N CYS A 23 -13.62 17.28 -49.70
CA CYS A 23 -13.55 16.34 -48.60
C CYS A 23 -13.02 17.08 -47.37
N THR A 24 -13.91 17.50 -46.49
CA THR A 24 -13.54 17.88 -45.12
C THR A 24 -13.10 16.60 -44.39
N SER A 25 -11.81 16.32 -44.37
CA SER A 25 -11.24 15.41 -43.39
C SER A 25 -11.26 16.12 -42.04
N SER A 26 -12.24 15.81 -41.19
CA SER A 26 -12.21 16.22 -39.79
C SER A 26 -10.91 15.69 -39.18
N PRO A 27 -10.13 16.51 -38.44
CA PRO A 27 -9.05 15.99 -37.64
C PRO A 27 -9.66 15.03 -36.64
N THR A 28 -9.26 13.76 -36.68
CA THR A 28 -9.48 12.83 -35.57
C THR A 28 -8.69 13.38 -34.40
N THR A 29 -9.38 14.06 -33.50
CA THR A 29 -8.89 14.34 -32.15
C THR A 29 -8.43 13.01 -31.56
N PRO A 30 -7.20 12.90 -31.02
CA PRO A 30 -6.88 11.76 -30.18
C PRO A 30 -7.94 11.75 -29.07
N ALA A 31 -8.56 10.60 -28.84
CA ALA A 31 -9.42 10.43 -27.69
C ALA A 31 -8.55 10.71 -26.45
N SER A 32 -8.86 11.79 -25.73
CA SER A 32 -8.34 12.00 -24.38
C SER A 32 -8.68 10.74 -23.57
N PRO A 33 -7.75 10.18 -22.78
CA PRO A 33 -8.13 9.13 -21.85
C PRO A 33 -9.07 9.76 -20.82
N SER A 34 -10.37 9.51 -20.98
CA SER A 34 -11.42 9.98 -20.09
C SER A 34 -11.75 8.87 -19.10
N GLY A 35 -11.00 8.88 -18.00
CA GLY A 35 -11.20 8.11 -16.78
C GLY A 35 -10.10 8.48 -15.77
N PRO A 36 -10.33 8.43 -14.44
CA PRO A 36 -9.23 8.53 -13.49
C PRO A 36 -8.19 7.45 -13.82
N ALA A 37 -6.90 7.79 -13.71
CA ALA A 37 -5.84 6.82 -13.94
C ALA A 37 -6.06 5.59 -13.07
N GLN A 38 -5.79 4.40 -13.59
CA GLN A 38 -5.80 3.20 -12.76
C GLN A 38 -4.61 3.29 -11.79
N ALA A 39 -4.83 2.92 -10.52
CA ALA A 39 -3.74 2.86 -9.56
C ALA A 39 -2.70 1.82 -10.02
N ARG A 40 -1.42 2.17 -9.94
CA ARG A 40 -0.30 1.28 -10.22
C ARG A 40 -0.14 0.25 -9.10
N THR A 41 0.57 -0.83 -9.40
CA THR A 41 1.11 -1.73 -8.37
C THR A 41 2.29 -1.07 -7.66
N ALA A 42 2.67 -1.57 -6.48
CA ALA A 42 3.84 -1.09 -5.74
C ALA A 42 5.11 -1.08 -6.60
N ASP A 43 5.32 -2.14 -7.37
CA ASP A 43 6.48 -2.28 -8.25
C ASP A 43 6.42 -1.36 -9.47
N ASP A 44 5.23 -1.13 -10.02
CA ASP A 44 5.06 -0.20 -11.14
C ASP A 44 5.26 1.26 -10.69
N ALA A 45 4.84 1.62 -9.48
CA ALA A 45 5.12 2.92 -8.90
C ALA A 45 6.63 3.12 -8.66
N ALA A 46 7.31 2.10 -8.13
CA ALA A 46 8.77 2.09 -7.97
C ALA A 46 9.52 2.24 -9.32
N ARG A 47 9.16 1.42 -10.33
CA ARG A 47 9.72 1.53 -11.68
C ARG A 47 9.45 2.89 -12.32
N ALA A 48 8.26 3.45 -12.12
CA ALA A 48 7.91 4.77 -12.62
C ALA A 48 8.77 5.86 -11.98
N PHE A 49 9.01 5.81 -10.67
CA PHE A 49 9.91 6.75 -9.99
C PHE A 49 11.33 6.66 -10.57
N LEU A 50 11.91 5.45 -10.62
CA LEU A 50 13.27 5.25 -11.14
C LEU A 50 13.39 5.76 -12.58
N SER A 51 12.45 5.41 -13.46
CA SER A 51 12.45 5.86 -14.85
C SER A 51 12.28 7.37 -15.00
N ASN A 52 11.51 8.02 -14.13
CA ASN A 52 11.18 9.45 -14.28
C ASN A 52 12.18 10.36 -13.59
N TYR A 53 12.84 9.92 -12.52
CA TYR A 53 13.65 10.80 -11.68
C TYR A 53 15.12 10.42 -11.63
N VAL A 54 15.51 9.18 -11.99
CA VAL A 54 16.93 8.79 -12.06
C VAL A 54 17.48 9.05 -13.46
N VAL A 55 18.55 9.84 -13.54
CA VAL A 55 19.29 10.16 -14.77
C VAL A 55 20.77 9.92 -14.51
N ASP A 56 21.36 8.89 -15.12
CA ASP A 56 22.78 8.54 -14.95
C ASP A 56 23.20 8.38 -13.46
N GLY A 57 22.32 7.75 -12.65
CA GLY A 57 22.53 7.54 -11.21
C GLY A 57 22.14 8.73 -10.32
N ARG A 58 21.86 9.89 -10.91
CA ARG A 58 21.40 11.08 -10.19
C ARG A 58 19.87 11.08 -10.08
N VAL A 59 19.35 11.24 -8.88
CA VAL A 59 17.93 11.49 -8.62
C VAL A 59 17.67 13.00 -8.73
N VAL A 60 17.01 13.42 -9.80
CA VAL A 60 16.85 14.82 -10.20
C VAL A 60 15.48 15.35 -9.78
N ARG A 61 15.43 16.40 -8.95
CA ARG A 61 14.16 17.07 -8.59
C ARG A 61 13.72 18.03 -9.70
N LYS A 62 13.16 17.47 -10.78
CA LYS A 62 12.80 18.21 -12.01
C LYS A 62 11.88 19.41 -11.75
N ASP A 63 10.97 19.26 -10.78
CA ASP A 63 10.02 20.29 -10.33
C ASP A 63 10.61 21.28 -9.30
N GLN A 64 11.83 21.05 -8.79
CA GLN A 64 12.49 21.89 -7.79
C GLN A 64 13.82 22.47 -8.28
N GLY A 65 13.87 22.84 -9.56
CA GLY A 65 15.06 23.47 -10.13
C GLY A 65 16.21 22.51 -10.44
N SER A 66 15.90 21.20 -10.56
CA SER A 66 16.79 20.14 -11.05
C SER A 66 18.07 19.91 -10.24
N ASP A 67 18.07 20.32 -8.98
CA ASP A 67 19.07 19.91 -8.01
C ASP A 67 18.87 18.43 -7.58
N THR A 68 19.80 17.95 -6.77
CA THR A 68 19.73 16.63 -6.13
C THR A 68 20.04 16.85 -4.66
N VAL A 69 19.21 16.26 -3.83
CA VAL A 69 19.44 16.21 -2.38
C VAL A 69 19.84 14.81 -1.95
N SER A 70 20.57 14.69 -0.84
CA SER A 70 20.95 13.38 -0.28
C SER A 70 19.72 12.50 -0.01
N GLU A 71 18.60 13.09 0.45
CA GLU A 71 17.32 12.39 0.64
C GLU A 71 16.89 11.66 -0.64
N GLY A 72 17.02 12.31 -1.81
CA GLY A 72 16.59 11.71 -3.06
C GLY A 72 17.45 10.56 -3.52
N GLN A 73 18.76 10.66 -3.32
CA GLN A 73 19.64 9.52 -3.56
C GLN A 73 19.28 8.35 -2.66
N ALA A 74 19.04 8.60 -1.37
CA ALA A 74 18.66 7.56 -0.41
C ALA A 74 17.30 6.91 -0.77
N TYR A 75 16.29 7.70 -1.15
CA TYR A 75 15.00 7.18 -1.62
C TYR A 75 15.17 6.34 -2.89
N GLY A 76 15.95 6.80 -3.86
CA GLY A 76 16.24 6.03 -5.07
C GLY A 76 16.92 4.71 -4.78
N MET A 77 17.85 4.68 -3.83
CA MET A 77 18.50 3.44 -3.38
C MET A 77 17.50 2.49 -2.71
N LEU A 78 16.65 2.97 -1.80
CA LEU A 78 15.60 2.14 -1.17
C LEU A 78 14.61 1.59 -2.20
N ILE A 79 14.14 2.43 -3.12
CA ILE A 79 13.20 2.03 -4.18
C ILE A 79 13.82 1.01 -5.14
N ALA A 80 15.11 1.14 -5.47
CA ALA A 80 15.79 0.17 -6.32
C ALA A 80 15.94 -1.20 -5.64
N VAL A 81 16.32 -1.20 -4.36
CA VAL A 81 16.46 -2.45 -3.57
C VAL A 81 15.13 -3.14 -3.37
N SER A 82 14.04 -2.40 -3.12
CA SER A 82 12.73 -2.99 -2.85
C SER A 82 12.19 -3.82 -4.01
N ILE A 83 12.51 -3.45 -5.25
CA ILE A 83 12.12 -4.20 -6.45
C ILE A 83 13.23 -5.09 -7.03
N GLY A 84 14.36 -5.22 -6.33
CA GLY A 84 15.49 -6.02 -6.77
C GLY A 84 16.22 -5.49 -8.02
N ASP A 85 16.16 -4.19 -8.29
CA ASP A 85 16.86 -3.56 -9.43
C ASP A 85 18.29 -3.17 -9.04
N GLU A 86 19.18 -4.17 -9.08
CA GLU A 86 20.60 -4.03 -8.77
C GLU A 86 21.31 -2.98 -9.64
N ASN A 87 20.95 -2.90 -10.94
CA ASN A 87 21.57 -1.94 -11.87
C ASN A 87 21.21 -0.49 -11.50
N ALA A 88 19.95 -0.23 -11.17
CA ALA A 88 19.52 1.07 -10.71
C ALA A 88 20.19 1.42 -9.38
N PHE A 89 20.24 0.48 -8.44
CA PHE A 89 20.89 0.66 -7.15
C PHE A 89 22.37 1.04 -7.31
N ASP A 90 23.13 0.26 -8.07
CA ASP A 90 24.57 0.47 -8.30
C ASP A 90 24.84 1.81 -8.98
N SER A 91 24.03 2.17 -9.98
CA SER A 91 24.13 3.45 -10.66
C SER A 91 23.91 4.62 -9.70
N ILE A 92 22.86 4.54 -8.87
CA ILE A 92 22.54 5.58 -7.88
C ILE A 92 23.63 5.66 -6.83
N TYR A 93 24.04 4.53 -6.25
CA TYR A 93 25.05 4.49 -5.20
C TYR A 93 26.43 4.97 -5.69
N ALA A 94 26.83 4.60 -6.91
CA ALA A 94 28.07 5.09 -7.52
C ALA A 94 28.04 6.61 -7.71
N TRP A 95 26.93 7.16 -8.20
CA TRP A 95 26.77 8.61 -8.33
C TRP A 95 26.83 9.31 -6.97
N THR A 96 26.10 8.79 -5.97
CA THR A 96 26.08 9.32 -4.60
C THR A 96 27.49 9.37 -4.00
N THR A 97 28.24 8.26 -4.13
CA THR A 97 29.60 8.15 -3.59
C THR A 97 30.55 9.14 -4.28
N ALA A 98 30.41 9.33 -5.60
CA ALA A 98 31.28 10.23 -6.35
C ALA A 98 30.97 11.72 -6.12
N ASN A 99 29.74 12.07 -5.74
CA ASN A 99 29.28 13.47 -5.78
C ASN A 99 28.84 14.03 -4.42
N LEU A 100 28.39 13.21 -3.47
CA LEU A 100 27.82 13.65 -2.20
C LEU A 100 28.61 13.19 -0.99
N VAL A 101 29.18 11.98 -1.02
CA VAL A 101 29.87 11.41 0.14
C VAL A 101 31.13 12.21 0.47
N GLN A 102 31.18 12.71 1.70
CA GLN A 102 32.28 13.52 2.22
C GLN A 102 33.36 12.65 2.86
N THR A 103 34.48 13.27 3.25
CA THR A 103 35.63 12.56 3.83
C THR A 103 35.33 11.85 5.14
N ASP A 104 34.26 12.24 5.82
CA ASP A 104 33.83 11.63 7.06
C ASP A 104 32.72 10.58 6.89
N GLY A 105 32.34 10.28 5.65
CA GLY A 105 31.35 9.26 5.30
C GLY A 105 29.92 9.78 5.15
N LEU A 106 29.59 10.95 5.69
CA LEU A 106 28.26 11.54 5.56
C LEU A 106 28.04 12.14 4.16
N MET A 107 26.79 12.26 3.74
CA MET A 107 26.44 12.88 2.47
C MET A 107 26.20 14.38 2.62
N ALA A 108 26.78 15.18 1.73
CA ALA A 108 26.35 16.57 1.54
C ALA A 108 24.88 16.61 1.09
N TRP A 109 24.07 17.48 1.71
CA TRP A 109 22.63 17.44 1.48
C TRP A 109 22.17 18.07 0.17
N ASP A 110 22.89 19.03 -0.42
CA ASP A 110 22.47 19.71 -1.66
C ASP A 110 23.58 19.77 -2.72
N TRP A 111 23.25 19.32 -3.93
CA TRP A 111 24.09 19.37 -5.12
C TRP A 111 23.34 19.97 -6.30
N LYS A 112 24.00 20.91 -6.99
CA LYS A 112 23.48 21.55 -8.21
C LYS A 112 24.61 21.93 -9.16
N ASP A 113 24.34 21.81 -10.46
CA ASP A 113 25.22 22.28 -11.54
C ASP A 113 26.69 21.81 -11.44
N GLY A 114 26.90 20.52 -11.11
CA GLY A 114 28.23 19.92 -11.09
C GLY A 114 28.98 20.01 -9.76
N LYS A 115 28.35 20.51 -8.69
CA LYS A 115 29.02 20.72 -7.40
C LYS A 115 28.05 20.64 -6.22
N ILE A 116 28.63 20.38 -5.04
CA ILE A 116 27.96 20.55 -3.75
C ILE A 116 27.68 22.05 -3.54
N ILE A 117 26.44 22.37 -3.18
CA ILE A 117 25.97 23.72 -2.83
C ILE A 117 26.02 23.94 -1.33
N ASP A 118 25.63 22.93 -0.56
CA ASP A 118 25.70 22.91 0.89
C ASP A 118 26.16 21.52 1.35
N ASN A 119 27.21 21.52 2.18
CA ASN A 119 27.88 20.33 2.65
C ASN A 119 27.41 19.87 4.04
N GLU A 120 26.42 20.53 4.64
CA GLU A 120 25.79 19.98 5.83
C GLU A 120 25.11 18.64 5.50
N PRO A 121 25.14 17.65 6.41
CA PRO A 121 24.41 16.41 6.21
C PRO A 121 22.93 16.55 6.63
N ALA A 122 22.12 15.65 6.08
CA ALA A 122 20.72 15.45 6.48
C ALA A 122 20.59 14.03 7.02
N SER A 123 20.33 13.90 8.32
CA SER A 123 20.45 12.61 9.01
C SER A 123 19.43 11.56 8.56
N ASP A 124 18.27 11.97 8.03
CA ASP A 124 17.30 11.05 7.46
C ASP A 124 17.82 10.43 6.18
N ALA A 125 18.45 11.22 5.31
CA ALA A 125 19.12 10.71 4.12
C ALA A 125 20.25 9.73 4.46
N ASP A 126 21.10 10.08 5.42
CA ASP A 126 22.19 9.20 5.86
C ASP A 126 21.65 7.89 6.47
N LEU A 127 20.58 7.97 7.27
CA LEU A 127 19.91 6.80 7.85
C LEU A 127 19.30 5.90 6.79
N ASP A 128 18.57 6.47 5.83
CA ASP A 128 17.93 5.75 4.74
C ASP A 128 18.97 5.12 3.80
N ALA A 129 20.09 5.81 3.52
CA ALA A 129 21.20 5.25 2.75
C ALA A 129 21.89 4.10 3.49
N ALA A 130 22.09 4.21 4.81
CA ALA A 130 22.65 3.13 5.62
C ALA A 130 21.75 1.89 5.61
N ARG A 131 20.42 2.07 5.77
CA ARG A 131 19.43 0.99 5.61
C ARG A 131 19.49 0.38 4.21
N ALA A 132 19.47 1.21 3.17
CA ALA A 132 19.50 0.76 1.79
C ALA A 132 20.76 -0.07 1.47
N LEU A 133 21.92 0.31 1.99
CA LEU A 133 23.17 -0.45 1.82
C LEU A 133 23.12 -1.82 2.50
N VAL A 134 22.60 -1.91 3.72
CA VAL A 134 22.44 -3.18 4.42
C VAL A 134 21.44 -4.09 3.70
N GLU A 135 20.29 -3.54 3.30
CA GLU A 135 19.26 -4.29 2.58
C GLU A 135 19.73 -4.72 1.19
N ALA A 136 20.42 -3.85 0.44
CA ALA A 136 21.05 -4.21 -0.84
C ALA A 136 22.05 -5.35 -0.68
N GLY A 137 22.89 -5.29 0.35
CA GLY A 137 23.87 -6.35 0.63
C GLY A 137 23.22 -7.70 0.93
N LYS A 138 22.04 -7.70 1.57
CA LYS A 138 21.22 -8.92 1.76
C LYS A 138 20.57 -9.37 0.45
N THR A 139 19.90 -8.47 -0.28
CA THR A 139 19.13 -8.77 -1.48
C THR A 139 20.01 -9.24 -2.65
N PHE A 140 21.15 -8.58 -2.85
CA PHE A 140 22.08 -8.86 -3.96
C PHE A 140 23.24 -9.79 -3.56
N ASN A 141 23.28 -10.25 -2.31
CA ASN A 141 24.36 -11.09 -1.75
C ASN A 141 25.74 -10.42 -1.81
N GLU A 142 25.79 -9.12 -1.52
CA GLU A 142 26.99 -8.27 -1.56
C GLU A 142 27.41 -7.84 -0.14
N PRO A 143 28.23 -8.64 0.58
CA PRO A 143 28.58 -8.36 1.98
C PRO A 143 29.35 -7.04 2.18
N ASP A 144 30.03 -6.55 1.15
CA ASP A 144 30.71 -5.26 1.18
C ASP A 144 29.72 -4.10 1.34
N LEU A 145 28.50 -4.20 0.80
CA LEU A 145 27.45 -3.20 1.00
C LEU A 145 26.96 -3.20 2.45
N ILE A 146 26.82 -4.38 3.08
CA ILE A 146 26.48 -4.49 4.51
C ILE A 146 27.54 -3.78 5.37
N ALA A 147 28.82 -4.03 5.09
CA ALA A 147 29.92 -3.38 5.82
C ALA A 147 29.89 -1.85 5.66
N LYS A 148 29.60 -1.34 4.45
CA LYS A 148 29.47 0.10 4.17
C LYS A 148 28.27 0.71 4.89
N GLY A 149 27.12 0.03 4.89
CA GLY A 149 25.93 0.46 5.62
C GLY A 149 26.18 0.54 7.13
N ASN A 150 26.83 -0.47 7.70
CA ASN A 150 27.21 -0.47 9.12
C ASN A 150 28.21 0.65 9.45
N ALA A 151 29.19 0.91 8.58
CA ALA A 151 30.16 2.00 8.77
C ALA A 151 29.50 3.38 8.73
N LEU A 152 28.57 3.63 7.80
CA LEU A 152 27.77 4.86 7.79
C LEU A 152 26.91 4.96 9.05
N GLY A 153 26.31 3.85 9.47
CA GLY A 153 25.55 3.74 10.71
C GLY A 153 26.35 4.15 11.96
N GLU A 154 27.60 3.72 12.06
CA GLU A 154 28.50 4.13 13.15
C GLU A 154 28.73 5.65 13.17
N VAL A 155 28.96 6.25 11.99
CA VAL A 155 29.12 7.72 11.87
C VAL A 155 27.86 8.46 12.29
N ILE A 156 26.67 7.97 11.91
CA ILE A 156 25.39 8.54 12.33
C ILE A 156 25.27 8.50 13.86
N LEU A 157 25.51 7.34 14.48
CA LEU A 157 25.42 7.19 15.93
C LEU A 157 26.39 8.11 16.68
N ASP A 158 27.60 8.29 16.15
CA ASP A 158 28.64 9.11 16.77
C ASP A 158 28.40 10.61 16.64
N LYS A 159 27.88 11.06 15.49
CA LYS A 159 27.85 12.49 15.13
C LYS A 159 26.47 13.10 15.06
N LEU A 160 25.44 12.31 14.76
CA LEU A 160 24.09 12.77 14.48
C LEU A 160 23.11 12.32 15.57
N THR A 161 23.60 11.94 16.75
CA THR A 161 22.73 11.63 17.89
C THR A 161 23.16 12.37 19.16
N VAL A 162 22.20 12.61 20.04
CA VAL A 162 22.44 13.12 21.39
C VAL A 162 21.58 12.37 22.40
N THR A 163 22.06 12.25 23.64
CA THR A 163 21.29 11.66 24.74
C THR A 163 20.61 12.76 25.55
N THR A 164 19.31 12.61 25.76
CA THR A 164 18.47 13.45 26.63
C THR A 164 17.81 12.59 27.70
N ALA A 165 17.09 13.18 28.66
CA ALA A 165 16.30 12.39 29.60
C ALA A 165 15.11 11.65 28.94
N ALA A 166 14.71 12.03 27.72
CA ALA A 166 13.75 11.27 26.92
C ALA A 166 14.37 10.06 26.20
N GLY A 167 15.70 9.91 26.23
CA GLY A 167 16.46 8.89 25.52
C GLY A 167 17.42 9.47 24.49
N ARG A 168 18.08 8.59 23.72
CA ARG A 168 18.89 8.99 22.57
C ARG A 168 17.96 9.43 21.43
N ILE A 169 18.25 10.57 20.82
CA ILE A 169 17.47 11.11 19.70
C ILE A 169 18.36 11.33 18.48
N LEU A 170 17.77 11.25 17.29
CA LEU A 170 18.41 11.58 16.02
C LEU A 170 18.32 13.08 15.78
N LEU A 171 19.47 13.71 15.55
CA LEU A 171 19.60 15.12 15.22
C LEU A 171 19.49 15.31 13.71
N PRO A 172 18.79 16.33 13.21
CA PRO A 172 18.56 16.55 11.78
C PRO A 172 19.84 16.81 10.97
N GLY A 173 20.91 17.27 11.62
CA GLY A 173 22.22 17.52 11.02
C GLY A 173 23.23 17.93 12.10
N LEU A 174 24.51 18.08 11.72
CA LEU A 174 25.59 18.42 12.66
C LEU A 174 25.35 19.74 13.39
N TRP A 175 24.78 20.72 12.69
CA TRP A 175 24.41 22.01 13.26
C TRP A 175 23.44 21.91 14.45
N ALA A 176 22.60 20.88 14.53
CA ALA A 176 21.62 20.73 15.62
C ALA A 176 22.25 20.25 16.93
N ALA A 177 23.50 19.79 16.90
CA ALA A 177 24.25 19.40 18.10
C ALA A 177 24.86 20.59 18.86
N THR A 178 24.84 21.81 18.29
CA THR A 178 25.66 22.92 18.81
C THR A 178 25.11 23.60 20.07
N SER A 179 23.81 23.47 20.34
CA SER A 179 23.16 24.14 21.48
C SER A 179 21.84 23.47 21.86
N GLU A 180 21.53 23.45 23.16
CA GLU A 180 20.19 23.11 23.65
C GLU A 180 19.23 24.32 23.54
N PRO A 181 17.92 24.09 23.39
CA PRO A 181 17.29 22.79 23.11
C PRO A 181 17.63 22.30 21.69
N TYR A 182 17.70 20.98 21.52
CA TYR A 182 18.13 20.35 20.28
C TYR A 182 17.00 20.38 19.24
N ALA A 183 17.27 20.90 18.05
CA ALA A 183 16.32 20.82 16.95
C ALA A 183 16.04 19.36 16.58
N TYR A 184 14.78 19.04 16.29
CA TYR A 184 14.32 17.69 16.04
C TYR A 184 13.25 17.69 14.94
N ASN A 185 13.39 16.79 13.98
CA ASN A 185 12.36 16.54 12.98
C ASN A 185 11.74 15.16 13.25
N PRO A 186 10.46 15.08 13.68
CA PRO A 186 9.83 13.82 14.01
C PRO A 186 9.82 12.81 12.86
N SER A 187 9.84 13.30 11.63
CA SER A 187 9.79 12.48 10.41
C SER A 187 11.12 11.84 10.03
N TYR A 188 12.23 12.19 10.71
CA TYR A 188 13.55 11.64 10.41
C TYR A 188 13.80 10.30 11.09
N ALA A 189 13.12 10.03 12.21
CA ALA A 189 13.25 8.75 12.90
C ALA A 189 12.51 7.63 12.15
N SER A 190 13.23 6.57 11.77
CA SER A 190 12.67 5.33 11.21
C SER A 190 12.97 4.14 12.14
N PRO A 191 11.99 3.65 12.91
CA PRO A 191 12.16 2.45 13.71
C PRO A 191 12.56 1.22 12.92
N ALA A 192 12.07 1.06 11.67
CA ALA A 192 12.48 -0.04 10.80
C ALA A 192 13.97 0.06 10.41
N ALA A 193 14.46 1.25 10.04
CA ALA A 193 15.88 1.47 9.78
C ALA A 193 16.73 1.17 11.03
N PHE A 194 16.28 1.60 12.22
CA PHE A 194 16.96 1.30 13.48
C PHE A 194 17.04 -0.21 13.75
N SER A 195 15.97 -0.98 13.48
CA SER A 195 15.97 -2.44 13.64
C SER A 195 16.96 -3.11 12.69
N VAL A 196 16.90 -2.77 11.39
CA VAL A 196 17.81 -3.30 10.36
C VAL A 196 19.27 -3.05 10.73
N LEU A 197 19.60 -1.83 11.16
CA LEU A 197 20.96 -1.45 11.53
C LEU A 197 21.38 -2.08 12.87
N SER A 198 20.47 -2.21 13.83
CA SER A 198 20.74 -2.90 15.11
C SER A 198 21.08 -4.37 14.90
N GLU A 199 20.30 -5.07 14.07
CA GLU A 199 20.52 -6.49 13.75
C GLU A 199 21.82 -6.70 12.97
N SER A 200 22.11 -5.80 12.02
CA SER A 200 23.30 -5.89 11.16
C SER A 200 24.60 -5.55 11.90
N SER A 201 24.60 -4.54 12.78
CA SER A 201 25.82 -4.07 13.45
C SER A 201 26.01 -4.63 14.86
N GLY A 202 24.93 -5.04 15.54
CA GLY A 202 24.94 -5.40 16.95
C GLY A 202 25.10 -4.21 17.91
N ASP A 203 25.04 -2.97 17.42
CA ASP A 203 25.17 -1.77 18.26
C ASP A 203 23.85 -1.45 18.99
N ALA A 204 23.89 -1.46 20.32
CA ALA A 204 22.73 -1.22 21.18
C ALA A 204 22.19 0.22 21.09
N ARG A 205 22.99 1.19 20.61
CA ARG A 205 22.55 2.59 20.47
C ARG A 205 21.38 2.76 19.49
N TRP A 206 21.20 1.83 18.56
CA TRP A 206 20.01 1.79 17.70
C TRP A 206 18.71 1.52 18.48
N GLN A 207 18.76 0.65 19.49
CA GLN A 207 17.61 0.39 20.36
C GLN A 207 17.33 1.59 21.31
N GLU A 208 18.39 2.29 21.73
CA GLU A 208 18.27 3.56 22.45
C GLU A 208 17.58 4.62 21.59
N LEU A 209 17.92 4.71 20.30
CA LEU A 209 17.28 5.62 19.34
C LEU A 209 15.80 5.29 19.17
N ALA A 210 15.44 4.02 18.96
CA ALA A 210 14.05 3.60 18.85
C ALA A 210 13.23 3.97 20.09
N SER A 211 13.80 3.75 21.28
CA SER A 211 13.16 4.11 22.56
C SER A 211 13.00 5.62 22.72
N GLY A 212 14.04 6.40 22.38
CA GLY A 212 14.02 7.86 22.49
C GLY A 212 13.09 8.52 21.48
N SER A 213 13.10 8.07 20.22
CA SER A 213 12.18 8.57 19.19
C SER A 213 10.72 8.27 19.56
N ARG A 214 10.44 7.08 20.11
CA ARG A 214 9.11 6.71 20.61
C ARG A 214 8.66 7.62 21.75
N ALA A 215 9.55 7.92 22.70
CA ALA A 215 9.26 8.82 23.81
C ALA A 215 8.93 10.24 23.32
N VAL A 216 9.75 10.79 22.41
CA VAL A 216 9.55 12.12 21.83
C VAL A 216 8.25 12.19 21.01
N THR A 217 8.01 11.21 20.14
CA THR A 217 6.76 11.13 19.35
C THR A 217 5.54 11.01 20.27
N SER A 218 5.60 10.20 21.32
CA SER A 218 4.51 10.10 22.29
C SER A 218 4.26 11.42 23.04
N ALA A 219 5.31 12.16 23.39
CA ALA A 219 5.18 13.47 24.04
C ALA A 219 4.49 14.50 23.11
N LEU A 220 4.85 14.52 21.82
CA LEU A 220 4.19 15.37 20.82
C LEU A 220 2.71 15.01 20.67
N LEU A 221 2.40 13.73 20.49
CA LEU A 221 1.02 13.24 20.31
C LEU A 221 0.16 13.31 21.58
N THR A 222 0.76 13.56 22.74
CA THR A 222 -0.01 13.88 23.97
C THR A 222 -0.51 15.32 23.96
N LYS A 223 0.22 16.23 23.29
CA LYS A 223 -0.12 17.66 23.19
C LYS A 223 -1.08 17.97 22.02
N SER A 224 -1.02 17.19 20.94
CA SER A 224 -1.80 17.42 19.72
C SER A 224 -2.18 16.13 19.00
N GLY A 225 -3.12 16.20 18.06
CA GLY A 225 -3.58 15.03 17.29
C GLY A 225 -2.61 14.62 16.16
N LEU A 226 -1.76 15.55 15.72
CA LEU A 226 -0.73 15.33 14.71
C LEU A 226 0.63 15.84 15.22
N PRO A 227 1.75 15.24 14.79
CA PRO A 227 3.09 15.76 15.05
C PRO A 227 3.36 17.01 14.17
N PRO A 228 4.22 17.94 14.61
CA PRO A 228 4.68 19.03 13.77
C PRO A 228 5.79 18.59 12.80
N ASP A 229 6.04 19.37 11.75
CA ASP A 229 7.22 19.20 10.88
C ASP A 229 8.52 19.33 11.67
N TRP A 230 8.55 20.28 12.60
CA TRP A 230 9.72 20.57 13.44
C TRP A 230 9.34 20.66 14.92
N ALA A 231 10.25 20.20 15.76
CA ALA A 231 10.17 20.28 17.21
C ALA A 231 11.57 20.56 17.79
N GLN A 232 11.63 20.78 19.09
CA GLN A 232 12.87 20.79 19.86
C GLN A 232 12.75 19.87 21.05
N VAL A 233 13.86 19.25 21.43
CA VAL A 233 13.98 18.38 22.61
C VAL A 233 15.01 19.01 23.56
N HIS A 234 14.59 19.28 24.79
CA HIS A 234 15.47 19.80 25.83
C HIS A 234 16.27 18.66 26.47
N ALA A 235 17.40 18.97 27.11
CA ALA A 235 18.22 17.98 27.79
C ALA A 235 17.45 17.21 28.89
N ASP A 236 16.48 17.87 29.53
CA ASP A 236 15.59 17.28 30.54
C ASP A 236 14.46 16.40 29.96
N GLY A 237 14.43 16.20 28.65
CA GLY A 237 13.47 15.35 27.95
C GLY A 237 12.13 16.05 27.64
N THR A 238 11.96 17.32 28.00
CA THR A 238 10.79 18.08 27.55
C THR A 238 10.86 18.32 26.03
N VAL A 239 9.69 18.34 25.37
CA VAL A 239 9.59 18.43 23.90
C VAL A 239 8.61 19.52 23.52
N ASP A 240 9.00 20.46 22.66
CA ASP A 240 8.13 21.55 22.19
C ASP A 240 8.06 21.60 20.67
N SER A 241 6.87 21.85 20.12
CA SER A 241 6.70 22.03 18.67
C SER A 241 7.30 23.35 18.19
N MET A 242 7.85 23.36 16.98
CA MET A 242 8.50 24.51 16.37
C MET A 242 7.90 24.84 15.00
N PRO A 243 7.91 26.13 14.59
CA PRO A 243 7.44 26.53 13.28
C PRO A 243 8.46 26.28 12.15
N GLY A 244 9.66 25.77 12.47
CA GLY A 244 10.70 25.42 11.51
C GLY A 244 12.02 25.01 12.19
N ALA A 245 12.98 24.52 11.41
CA ALA A 245 14.22 23.88 11.89
C ALA A 245 15.05 24.70 12.88
N ARG A 246 15.10 26.02 12.69
CA ARG A 246 15.83 26.96 13.57
C ARG A 246 14.89 27.86 14.37
N GLY A 247 13.62 27.46 14.51
CA GLY A 247 12.57 28.26 15.15
C GLY A 247 12.07 29.41 14.28
N THR A 248 12.58 29.51 13.05
CA THR A 248 12.15 30.48 12.05
C THR A 248 10.88 30.00 11.38
N GLY A 249 9.85 30.85 11.33
CA GLY A 249 8.56 30.54 10.73
C GLY A 249 7.43 31.16 11.54
N THR A 250 6.22 31.15 11.01
CA THR A 250 5.04 31.73 11.69
C THR A 250 4.05 30.69 12.18
N THR A 251 4.13 29.45 11.67
CA THR A 251 3.09 28.44 11.86
C THR A 251 3.71 27.11 12.25
N VAL A 252 3.23 26.53 13.34
CA VAL A 252 3.47 25.13 13.68
C VAL A 252 2.42 24.29 12.94
N GLN A 253 2.86 23.36 12.10
CA GLN A 253 1.97 22.63 11.19
C GLN A 253 2.41 21.17 11.01
N TYR A 254 1.48 20.35 10.54
CA TYR A 254 1.72 19.04 9.97
C TYR A 254 1.69 19.20 8.45
N SER A 255 2.82 18.98 7.78
CA SER A 255 2.90 19.06 6.31
C SER A 255 3.80 17.96 5.73
N TYR A 256 4.56 18.29 4.68
CA TYR A 256 5.36 17.35 3.91
C TYR A 256 6.35 16.57 4.79
N ASP A 257 7.04 17.22 5.72
CA ASP A 257 7.93 16.52 6.65
C ASP A 257 7.13 15.57 7.55
N ALA A 258 6.22 16.11 8.36
CA ALA A 258 5.49 15.35 9.37
C ALA A 258 4.68 14.18 8.79
N ALA A 259 4.24 14.27 7.52
CA ALA A 259 3.51 13.21 6.83
C ALA A 259 4.32 11.91 6.66
N ARG A 260 5.65 11.96 6.71
CA ARG A 260 6.47 10.73 6.65
C ARG A 260 6.46 9.93 7.96
N LEU A 261 6.14 10.56 9.10
CA LEU A 261 6.15 9.90 10.41
C LEU A 261 5.23 8.66 10.47
N PRO A 262 3.93 8.72 10.11
CA PRO A 262 3.09 7.54 10.15
C PRO A 262 3.60 6.42 9.23
N LEU A 263 4.16 6.75 8.06
CA LEU A 263 4.74 5.77 7.13
C LEU A 263 5.89 5.01 7.81
N ARG A 264 6.89 5.74 8.32
CA ARG A 264 8.06 5.18 9.02
C ARG A 264 7.71 4.36 10.26
N TYR A 265 6.64 4.71 10.97
CA TYR A 265 6.21 4.00 12.19
C TYR A 265 5.29 2.81 11.88
N ALA A 266 4.47 2.88 10.83
CA ALA A 266 3.54 1.81 10.46
C ALA A 266 4.26 0.58 9.89
N GLU A 267 5.43 0.77 9.26
CA GLU A 267 6.26 -0.33 8.75
C GLU A 267 7.08 -1.06 9.85
N SER A 268 7.07 -0.56 11.09
CA SER A 268 7.80 -1.15 12.22
C SER A 268 7.21 -2.49 12.65
N CYS A 269 8.08 -3.43 13.03
CA CYS A 269 7.68 -4.70 13.64
C CYS A 269 7.29 -4.56 15.12
N ASP A 270 7.55 -3.42 15.77
CA ASP A 270 7.20 -3.20 17.17
C ASP A 270 5.78 -2.63 17.30
N PRO A 271 4.85 -3.32 18.01
CA PRO A 271 3.48 -2.84 18.20
C PRO A 271 3.37 -1.46 18.85
N ALA A 272 4.36 -1.03 19.62
CA ALA A 272 4.29 0.29 20.25
C ALA A 272 4.59 1.42 19.25
N ASP A 273 5.34 1.17 18.17
CA ASP A 273 5.55 2.13 17.09
C ASP A 273 4.29 2.22 16.20
N THR A 274 3.74 1.07 15.81
CA THR A 274 2.50 1.05 15.01
C THR A 274 1.34 1.67 15.79
N ALA A 275 1.27 1.48 17.11
CA ALA A 275 0.29 2.17 17.95
C ALA A 275 0.44 3.70 17.95
N LEU A 276 1.64 4.25 17.75
CA LEU A 276 1.83 5.70 17.58
C LEU A 276 1.34 6.16 16.20
N ALA A 277 1.64 5.44 15.13
CA ALA A 277 1.11 5.73 13.79
C ALA A 277 -0.43 5.71 13.78
N ALA A 278 -1.03 4.70 14.42
CA ALA A 278 -2.49 4.56 14.52
C ALA A 278 -3.17 5.73 15.25
N LYS A 279 -2.50 6.40 16.20
CA LYS A 279 -3.09 7.54 16.93
C LYS A 279 -3.42 8.73 16.03
N LEU A 280 -2.68 8.91 14.93
CA LEU A 280 -2.89 10.03 14.01
C LEU A 280 -4.25 9.96 13.29
N ILE A 281 -4.86 8.78 13.23
CA ILE A 281 -6.07 8.55 12.43
C ILE A 281 -7.23 9.47 12.80
N SER A 282 -7.40 9.74 14.10
CA SER A 282 -8.46 10.60 14.62
C SER A 282 -8.36 12.03 14.07
N ALA A 283 -7.14 12.49 13.78
CA ALA A 283 -6.93 13.81 13.21
C ALA A 283 -6.98 13.78 11.67
N LEU A 284 -6.40 12.77 11.03
CA LEU A 284 -6.34 12.64 9.56
C LEU A 284 -7.69 12.30 8.91
N GLN A 285 -8.65 11.75 9.66
CA GLN A 285 -10.00 11.45 9.17
C GLN A 285 -11.01 12.59 9.37
N ARG A 286 -10.60 13.75 9.89
CA ARG A 286 -11.52 14.88 10.11
C ARG A 286 -12.09 15.48 8.83
N GLN A 287 -11.38 15.32 7.73
CA GLN A 287 -11.79 15.75 6.40
C GLN A 287 -11.80 14.52 5.48
N SER A 288 -12.70 14.50 4.51
CA SER A 288 -12.73 13.44 3.50
C SER A 288 -11.48 13.47 2.63
N ASP A 289 -11.08 14.67 2.22
CA ASP A 289 -9.85 14.94 1.47
C ASP A 289 -8.67 15.20 2.39
N VAL A 290 -7.47 14.80 1.96
CA VAL A 290 -6.23 15.08 2.70
C VAL A 290 -5.50 16.24 2.05
N PHE A 291 -5.47 17.37 2.75
CA PHE A 291 -4.79 18.60 2.31
C PHE A 291 -3.29 18.57 2.63
N ALA A 292 -2.50 19.30 1.85
CA ALA A 292 -1.05 19.30 1.95
C ALA A 292 -0.49 19.83 3.28
N GLN A 293 -1.19 20.78 3.89
CA GLN A 293 -0.79 21.37 5.18
C GLN A 293 -2.00 21.43 6.10
N LEU A 294 -1.81 20.90 7.31
CA LEU A 294 -2.79 20.86 8.38
C LEU A 294 -2.26 21.56 9.63
N ASP A 295 -3.15 22.13 10.43
CA ASP A 295 -2.81 22.42 11.82
C ASP A 295 -2.62 21.11 12.60
N LEU A 296 -2.03 21.16 13.80
CA LEU A 296 -1.78 19.93 14.58
C LEU A 296 -3.07 19.25 15.10
N GLY A 297 -4.21 19.89 14.86
CA GLY A 297 -5.54 19.35 15.01
C GLY A 297 -6.18 19.05 13.65
N GLY A 298 -5.46 18.64 12.61
CA GLY A 298 -6.05 18.15 11.36
C GLY A 298 -6.98 19.14 10.62
N GLY A 299 -7.00 20.42 11.00
CA GLY A 299 -7.70 21.47 10.26
C GLY A 299 -6.87 21.88 9.05
N ALA A 300 -7.51 22.03 7.89
CA ALA A 300 -6.82 22.39 6.67
C ALA A 300 -6.26 23.83 6.74
N LEU A 301 -4.96 23.99 6.49
CA LEU A 301 -4.30 25.30 6.33
C LEU A 301 -4.19 25.70 4.85
N THR A 302 -4.39 24.73 3.96
CA THR A 302 -4.28 24.83 2.50
C THR A 302 -5.47 24.15 1.85
N THR A 303 -5.58 24.27 0.53
CA THR A 303 -6.70 23.73 -0.25
C THR A 303 -6.27 22.67 -1.27
N ASP A 304 -4.98 22.59 -1.54
CA ASP A 304 -4.36 21.57 -2.38
C ASP A 304 -4.30 20.22 -1.65
N GLN A 305 -4.68 19.16 -2.36
CA GLN A 305 -4.53 17.78 -1.88
C GLN A 305 -3.07 17.33 -2.01
N SER A 306 -2.67 16.37 -1.18
CA SER A 306 -1.30 15.82 -1.19
C SER A 306 -1.32 14.30 -1.31
N SER A 307 -0.58 13.76 -2.29
CA SER A 307 -0.42 12.29 -2.43
C SER A 307 0.22 11.71 -1.17
N VAL A 308 1.30 12.35 -0.69
CA VAL A 308 1.98 11.97 0.58
C VAL A 308 1.05 12.09 1.78
N GLY A 309 0.09 13.02 1.77
CA GLY A 309 -0.94 13.10 2.79
C GLY A 309 -1.86 11.88 2.80
N TYR A 310 -2.29 11.41 1.63
CA TYR A 310 -3.04 10.16 1.50
C TYR A 310 -2.19 8.95 1.90
N ASP A 311 -0.92 8.88 1.48
CA ASP A 311 0.02 7.83 1.89
C ASP A 311 0.17 7.79 3.43
N ALA A 312 0.30 8.95 4.07
CA ALA A 312 0.38 9.08 5.52
C ALA A 312 -0.89 8.60 6.24
N ARG A 313 -2.08 8.92 5.69
CA ARG A 313 -3.35 8.43 6.22
C ARG A 313 -3.50 6.92 5.99
N ALA A 314 -3.04 6.40 4.86
CA ALA A 314 -2.98 4.96 4.59
C ALA A 314 -2.14 4.23 5.63
N ALA A 315 -0.95 4.73 5.96
CA ALA A 315 -0.12 4.17 7.02
C ALA A 315 -0.81 4.18 8.40
N ALA A 316 -1.44 5.29 8.77
CA ALA A 316 -2.19 5.38 10.03
C ALA A 316 -3.39 4.40 10.06
N LEU A 317 -4.08 4.23 8.92
CA LEU A 317 -5.17 3.26 8.75
C LEU A 317 -4.65 1.82 8.86
N ALA A 318 -3.57 1.49 8.17
CA ALA A 318 -2.96 0.16 8.19
C ALA A 318 -2.51 -0.20 9.62
N ALA A 319 -1.84 0.73 10.30
CA ALA A 319 -1.42 0.56 11.69
C ALA A 319 -2.62 0.43 12.67
N ALA A 320 -3.77 1.00 12.32
CA ALA A 320 -5.02 0.84 13.07
C ALA A 320 -5.82 -0.43 12.70
N GLY A 321 -5.29 -1.29 11.83
CA GLY A 321 -5.96 -2.51 11.35
C GLY A 321 -7.07 -2.26 10.33
N GLN A 322 -7.11 -1.09 9.69
CA GLN A 322 -8.11 -0.71 8.69
C GLN A 322 -7.58 -0.89 7.25
N ALA A 323 -7.17 -2.13 6.91
CA ALA A 323 -6.46 -2.45 5.66
C ALA A 323 -7.20 -1.98 4.39
N ASN A 324 -8.51 -2.26 4.27
CA ASN A 324 -9.28 -1.86 3.09
C ASN A 324 -9.31 -0.34 2.86
N LEU A 325 -9.34 0.45 3.93
CA LEU A 325 -9.30 1.91 3.84
C LEU A 325 -7.88 2.39 3.52
N ALA A 326 -6.86 1.72 4.06
CA ALA A 326 -5.47 2.00 3.73
C ALA A 326 -5.17 1.77 2.24
N GLU A 327 -5.65 0.67 1.67
CA GLU A 327 -5.50 0.37 0.23
C GLU A 327 -6.25 1.37 -0.67
N GLN A 328 -7.41 1.85 -0.23
CA GLN A 328 -8.13 2.92 -0.93
C GLN A 328 -7.34 4.23 -0.92
N ASP A 329 -6.72 4.57 0.20
CA ASP A 329 -5.87 5.77 0.30
C ASP A 329 -4.58 5.63 -0.51
N LEU A 330 -3.92 4.46 -0.51
CA LEU A 330 -2.76 4.21 -1.40
C LEU A 330 -3.16 4.34 -2.87
N SER A 331 -4.30 3.78 -3.26
CA SER A 331 -4.83 3.91 -4.62
C SER A 331 -5.11 5.38 -4.97
N ARG A 332 -5.66 6.14 -4.02
CA ARG A 332 -5.94 7.57 -4.20
C ARG A 332 -4.66 8.41 -4.28
N ALA A 333 -3.66 8.10 -3.46
CA ALA A 333 -2.36 8.75 -3.46
C ALA A 333 -1.68 8.56 -4.82
N ASP A 334 -1.62 7.32 -5.31
CA ASP A 334 -1.02 6.98 -6.60
C ASP A 334 -1.75 7.64 -7.78
N GLN A 335 -3.08 7.68 -7.76
CA GLN A 335 -3.87 8.41 -8.76
C GLN A 335 -3.58 9.91 -8.76
N LEU A 336 -3.46 10.51 -7.56
CA LEU A 336 -3.16 11.93 -7.42
C LEU A 336 -1.73 12.23 -7.89
N GLU A 337 -0.77 11.36 -7.59
CA GLU A 337 0.61 11.43 -8.09
C GLU A 337 0.62 11.38 -9.62
N GLN A 338 -0.05 10.41 -10.24
CA GLN A 338 -0.12 10.30 -11.70
C GLN A 338 -0.75 11.54 -12.36
N SER A 339 -1.69 12.20 -11.66
CA SER A 339 -2.38 13.39 -12.16
C SER A 339 -1.52 14.66 -12.04
N ASN A 340 -0.76 14.77 -10.95
CA ASN A 340 0.01 15.96 -10.56
C ASN A 340 1.39 15.54 -10.04
N SER A 341 2.19 14.93 -10.90
CA SER A 341 3.47 14.31 -10.52
C SER A 341 4.47 15.36 -10.05
N THR A 342 5.02 15.11 -8.86
CA THR A 342 6.13 15.85 -8.26
C THR A 342 7.19 14.86 -7.82
N TYR A 343 8.46 15.25 -7.80
CA TYR A 343 9.52 14.39 -7.31
C TYR A 343 9.20 13.80 -5.93
N TYR A 344 8.71 14.64 -5.03
CA TYR A 344 8.45 14.26 -3.65
C TYR A 344 7.25 13.32 -3.53
N GLY A 345 6.16 13.62 -4.24
CA GLY A 345 4.98 12.75 -4.30
C GLY A 345 5.30 11.39 -4.93
N ALA A 346 6.06 11.37 -6.02
CA ALA A 346 6.46 10.13 -6.69
C ALA A 346 7.34 9.24 -5.81
N ALA A 347 8.32 9.83 -5.10
CA ALA A 347 9.18 9.09 -4.18
C ALA A 347 8.37 8.44 -3.06
N TRP A 348 7.54 9.22 -2.37
CA TRP A 348 6.79 8.74 -1.21
C TRP A 348 5.61 7.85 -1.57
N SER A 349 4.94 8.05 -2.70
CA SER A 349 3.91 7.10 -3.14
C SER A 349 4.51 5.76 -3.61
N ALA A 350 5.76 5.73 -4.09
CA ALA A 350 6.48 4.49 -4.35
C ALA A 350 6.94 3.81 -3.04
N LEU A 351 7.58 4.56 -2.14
CA LEU A 351 8.04 4.04 -0.84
C LEU A 351 6.87 3.56 0.02
N ALA A 352 5.78 4.32 0.14
CA ALA A 352 4.61 3.95 0.94
C ALA A 352 4.02 2.62 0.49
N GLN A 353 3.91 2.39 -0.82
CA GLN A 353 3.41 1.10 -1.33
C GLN A 353 4.38 -0.04 -0.98
N GLN A 354 5.69 0.16 -1.12
CA GLN A 354 6.70 -0.87 -0.80
C GLN A 354 6.74 -1.17 0.71
N GLU A 355 6.80 -0.12 1.54
CA GLU A 355 6.85 -0.21 3.01
C GLU A 355 5.57 -0.81 3.60
N LEU A 356 4.40 -0.50 3.03
CA LEU A 356 3.13 -0.99 3.56
C LEU A 356 2.71 -2.35 2.97
N GLN A 357 3.06 -2.69 1.73
CA GLN A 357 2.52 -3.86 1.01
C GLN A 357 3.52 -4.99 0.71
N ALA A 358 4.82 -4.70 0.60
CA ALA A 358 5.78 -5.67 0.06
C ALA A 358 6.63 -6.38 1.13
N GLY A 359 6.88 -5.73 2.27
CA GLY A 359 7.75 -6.28 3.34
C GLY A 359 9.24 -6.37 2.96
N THR A 360 9.58 -5.90 1.77
CA THR A 360 10.95 -5.68 1.32
C THR A 360 11.53 -4.49 2.10
N LEU A 361 12.85 -4.43 2.34
CA LEU A 361 13.54 -3.42 3.16
C LEU A 361 13.56 -3.68 4.67
N GLY A 362 13.37 -4.93 5.13
CA GLY A 362 13.38 -5.28 6.55
C GLY A 362 12.21 -4.71 7.35
N SER A 363 11.10 -4.40 6.67
CA SER A 363 9.86 -3.89 7.25
C SER A 363 8.90 -5.03 7.63
N CYS A 364 8.01 -4.76 8.59
CA CYS A 364 6.83 -5.57 8.85
C CYS A 364 5.63 -4.94 8.14
N ALA A 365 5.65 -4.98 6.82
CA ALA A 365 4.63 -4.37 5.98
C ALA A 365 3.19 -4.74 6.42
N PRO A 366 2.43 -3.80 7.01
CA PRO A 366 1.16 -4.09 7.66
C PRO A 366 0.06 -4.57 6.68
N LEU A 367 0.19 -4.27 5.39
CA LEU A 367 -0.68 -4.76 4.32
C LEU A 367 -0.09 -5.99 3.60
N HIS A 368 1.21 -6.30 3.78
CA HIS A 368 1.78 -7.57 3.29
C HIS A 368 1.22 -8.77 4.06
N GLN A 369 1.10 -8.65 5.39
CA GLN A 369 0.44 -9.68 6.20
C GLN A 369 -1.06 -9.76 5.91
N ALA A 370 -1.67 -8.68 5.40
CA ALA A 370 -3.04 -8.69 4.89
C ALA A 370 -3.16 -9.29 3.47
N SER A 371 -2.07 -9.38 2.69
CA SER A 371 -2.04 -9.98 1.35
C SER A 371 -1.53 -11.43 1.35
N GLY A 372 -0.77 -11.86 2.36
CA GLY A 372 -0.76 -13.27 2.79
C GLY A 372 -2.14 -13.73 3.27
N ALA A 373 -2.94 -12.78 3.77
CA ALA A 373 -4.38 -12.94 4.01
C ALA A 373 -5.25 -12.70 2.75
N ALA A 374 -4.68 -12.51 1.55
CA ALA A 374 -5.42 -12.54 0.29
C ALA A 374 -5.67 -13.96 -0.23
N ASN A 375 -4.88 -14.96 0.20
CA ASN A 375 -5.33 -16.36 0.18
C ASN A 375 -6.45 -16.60 1.20
N ALA A 376 -6.48 -15.82 2.29
CA ALA A 376 -7.55 -15.83 3.30
C ALA A 376 -8.81 -15.01 2.89
N MET A 377 -8.96 -14.59 1.62
CA MET A 377 -10.20 -13.98 1.10
C MET A 377 -11.36 -15.00 0.90
N GLN A 378 -11.43 -16.01 1.77
CA GLN A 378 -12.61 -16.83 2.06
C GLN A 378 -12.89 -16.91 3.58
N ASP A 379 -12.20 -16.11 4.42
CA ASP A 379 -12.41 -16.06 5.87
C ASP A 379 -13.53 -15.06 6.26
N PRO A 380 -14.60 -15.49 6.95
CA PRO A 380 -15.67 -14.63 7.48
C PRO A 380 -15.29 -13.78 8.71
N ALA A 381 -14.01 -13.54 8.98
CA ALA A 381 -13.56 -12.83 10.18
C ALA A 381 -13.68 -11.29 10.09
N ALA A 382 -14.90 -10.74 10.23
CA ALA A 382 -15.09 -9.42 10.86
C ALA A 382 -16.53 -9.19 11.38
N GLN A 383 -16.62 -8.92 12.69
CA GLN A 383 -17.72 -8.31 13.45
C GLN A 383 -19.01 -9.13 13.67
N GLN A 384 -18.91 -10.15 14.53
CA GLN A 384 -20.04 -10.47 15.42
C GLN A 384 -20.09 -9.43 16.55
N THR A 385 -20.93 -8.40 16.39
CA THR A 385 -21.55 -7.79 17.57
C THR A 385 -22.32 -8.89 18.27
N SER A 386 -21.86 -9.26 19.46
CA SER A 386 -22.58 -10.10 20.41
C SER A 386 -23.92 -9.46 20.77
N THR A 387 -24.97 -9.75 20.00
CA THR A 387 -26.33 -9.73 20.54
C THR A 387 -26.53 -11.06 21.24
N SER A 388 -26.44 -11.01 22.57
CA SER A 388 -26.86 -12.07 23.47
C SER A 388 -28.36 -12.32 23.31
N GLU A 389 -28.74 -13.12 22.31
CA GLU A 389 -30.01 -13.84 22.24
C GLU A 389 -29.92 -14.92 21.14
N GLN A 390 -29.19 -16.00 21.40
CA GLN A 390 -29.34 -17.24 20.62
C GLN A 390 -29.77 -18.37 21.57
N LEU A 391 -31.06 -18.37 21.86
CA LEU A 391 -31.78 -19.52 22.41
C LEU A 391 -32.41 -20.28 21.23
N ALA A 392 -31.69 -21.27 20.70
CA ALA A 392 -32.19 -22.57 20.19
C ALA A 392 -31.16 -23.17 19.21
N GLY A 393 -30.65 -24.37 19.50
CA GLY A 393 -29.69 -25.10 18.66
C GLY A 393 -30.29 -25.67 17.37
N VAL A 394 -30.98 -24.83 16.59
CA VAL A 394 -31.53 -25.17 15.27
C VAL A 394 -30.43 -24.96 14.22
N VAL A 395 -30.18 -25.98 13.41
CA VAL A 395 -29.15 -25.97 12.35
C VAL A 395 -29.78 -26.29 11.00
N PRO A 396 -29.24 -25.79 9.88
CA PRO A 396 -29.72 -26.18 8.56
C PRO A 396 -29.31 -27.63 8.26
N THR A 397 -30.23 -28.38 7.65
CA THR A 397 -30.07 -29.82 7.38
C THR A 397 -30.21 -30.17 5.91
N HIS A 398 -30.88 -29.33 5.13
CA HIS A 398 -31.15 -29.59 3.72
C HIS A 398 -31.17 -28.31 2.89
N LEU A 399 -30.64 -28.39 1.67
CA LEU A 399 -30.68 -27.33 0.66
C LEU A 399 -31.38 -27.84 -0.61
N GLN A 400 -32.30 -27.03 -1.13
CA GLN A 400 -32.95 -27.27 -2.41
C GLN A 400 -32.91 -26.01 -3.31
N ILE A 401 -32.44 -26.18 -4.55
CA ILE A 401 -32.47 -25.16 -5.61
C ILE A 401 -33.00 -25.82 -6.89
N ALA A 402 -34.34 -25.89 -7.01
CA ALA A 402 -35.01 -26.66 -8.05
C ALA A 402 -34.61 -26.26 -9.48
N GLN A 403 -34.32 -24.97 -9.72
CA GLN A 403 -33.97 -24.47 -11.05
C GLN A 403 -32.66 -25.06 -11.60
N ILE A 404 -31.72 -25.43 -10.74
CA ILE A 404 -30.43 -26.03 -11.13
C ILE A 404 -30.30 -27.48 -10.66
N GLY A 405 -31.39 -28.08 -10.16
CA GLY A 405 -31.43 -29.49 -9.76
C GLY A 405 -30.67 -29.83 -8.47
N VAL A 406 -30.33 -28.83 -7.64
CA VAL A 406 -29.68 -29.06 -6.34
C VAL A 406 -30.73 -29.54 -5.34
N ASP A 407 -30.45 -30.69 -4.71
CA ASP A 407 -31.25 -31.30 -3.66
C ASP A 407 -30.29 -32.15 -2.80
N THR A 408 -29.80 -31.60 -1.69
CA THR A 408 -28.70 -32.19 -0.90
C THR A 408 -28.83 -31.94 0.59
N SER A 409 -28.47 -32.92 1.42
CA SER A 409 -28.21 -32.67 2.84
C SER A 409 -27.07 -31.67 3.02
N LEU A 410 -27.11 -30.94 4.14
CA LEU A 410 -26.07 -30.00 4.52
C LEU A 410 -25.21 -30.57 5.64
N GLU A 411 -23.90 -30.65 5.39
CA GLU A 411 -22.94 -30.90 6.45
C GLU A 411 -22.46 -29.61 7.12
N ALA A 412 -21.88 -29.75 8.32
CA ALA A 412 -21.35 -28.62 9.07
C ALA A 412 -19.90 -28.35 8.64
N LEU A 413 -19.68 -27.26 7.91
CA LEU A 413 -18.36 -26.83 7.50
C LEU A 413 -17.66 -26.08 8.63
N THR A 414 -16.37 -26.36 8.78
CA THR A 414 -15.51 -25.76 9.79
C THR A 414 -14.35 -25.06 9.12
N LYS A 415 -13.69 -24.20 9.89
CA LYS A 415 -12.40 -23.67 9.46
C LYS A 415 -11.27 -24.66 9.70
N ASP A 416 -10.27 -24.66 8.84
CA ASP A 416 -8.99 -25.28 9.13
C ASP A 416 -8.09 -24.33 9.96
N ALA A 417 -6.83 -24.74 10.18
CA ALA A 417 -5.87 -23.97 10.96
C ALA A 417 -5.48 -22.63 10.27
N SER A 418 -5.74 -22.48 8.98
CA SER A 418 -5.54 -21.26 8.18
C SER A 418 -6.72 -20.30 8.23
N GLY A 419 -7.85 -20.70 8.82
CA GLY A 419 -9.06 -19.87 8.88
C GLY A 419 -9.95 -19.97 7.65
N GLU A 420 -9.69 -20.91 6.73
CA GLU A 420 -10.49 -21.10 5.53
C GLU A 420 -11.64 -22.09 5.77
N ILE A 421 -12.81 -21.85 5.19
CA ILE A 421 -13.92 -22.81 5.21
C ILE A 421 -13.48 -24.04 4.41
N VAL A 422 -13.30 -25.17 5.10
CA VAL A 422 -13.01 -26.44 4.45
C VAL A 422 -14.24 -26.83 3.63
N PRO A 423 -14.14 -26.99 2.30
CA PRO A 423 -15.27 -27.36 1.47
C PRO A 423 -15.73 -28.79 1.80
N PRO A 424 -16.94 -29.19 1.34
CA PRO A 424 -17.46 -30.51 1.63
C PRO A 424 -16.54 -31.65 1.22
N GLN A 425 -16.51 -32.75 1.98
CA GLN A 425 -15.65 -33.90 1.62
C GLN A 425 -16.11 -34.60 0.33
N SER A 426 -17.42 -34.64 0.10
CA SER A 426 -18.01 -35.20 -1.11
C SER A 426 -18.30 -34.10 -2.12
N PHE A 427 -17.98 -34.35 -3.39
CA PHE A 427 -18.29 -33.44 -4.49
C PHE A 427 -19.81 -33.35 -4.79
N SER A 428 -20.61 -34.31 -4.31
CA SER A 428 -22.08 -34.29 -4.44
C SER A 428 -22.79 -33.50 -3.35
N ASP A 429 -22.07 -33.08 -2.31
CA ASP A 429 -22.68 -32.54 -1.10
C ASP A 429 -22.39 -31.04 -0.97
N ALA A 430 -23.28 -30.34 -0.29
CA ALA A 430 -23.07 -28.95 0.11
C ALA A 430 -22.96 -28.89 1.64
N GLY A 431 -22.37 -27.81 2.14
CA GLY A 431 -22.25 -27.61 3.58
C GLY A 431 -22.50 -26.16 4.00
N TRP A 432 -23.01 -26.00 5.21
CA TRP A 432 -23.22 -24.71 5.84
C TRP A 432 -22.05 -24.36 6.75
N TYR A 433 -21.60 -23.10 6.71
CA TYR A 433 -20.57 -22.62 7.61
C TYR A 433 -21.11 -22.48 9.04
N LYS A 434 -20.73 -23.43 9.90
CA LYS A 434 -21.41 -23.64 11.18
C LYS A 434 -21.18 -22.56 12.24
N ASP A 435 -20.08 -21.81 12.11
CA ASP A 435 -19.74 -20.72 13.02
C ASP A 435 -20.32 -19.37 12.52
N GLY A 436 -21.12 -19.40 11.44
CA GLY A 436 -21.82 -18.26 10.84
C GLY A 436 -23.29 -18.12 11.25
N VAL A 437 -24.04 -17.31 10.50
CA VAL A 437 -25.47 -17.06 10.77
C VAL A 437 -26.31 -18.27 10.35
N VAL A 438 -27.29 -18.65 11.17
CA VAL A 438 -28.27 -19.70 10.82
C VAL A 438 -29.22 -19.14 9.75
N PRO A 439 -29.47 -19.86 8.65
CA PRO A 439 -30.40 -19.41 7.62
C PRO A 439 -31.77 -19.01 8.19
N GLY A 440 -32.14 -17.74 8.02
CA GLY A 440 -33.39 -17.17 8.52
C GLY A 440 -33.22 -16.14 9.63
N ASP A 441 -32.06 -16.13 10.29
CA ASP A 441 -31.65 -15.11 11.28
C ASP A 441 -31.07 -13.86 10.58
N LEU A 442 -30.91 -12.78 11.34
CA LEU A 442 -30.34 -11.53 10.83
C LEU A 442 -28.87 -11.73 10.42
N GLY A 443 -28.54 -11.31 9.20
CA GLY A 443 -27.21 -11.46 8.62
C GLY A 443 -27.14 -12.49 7.49
N PRO A 444 -25.98 -12.61 6.82
CA PRO A 444 -25.77 -13.58 5.76
C PRO A 444 -25.42 -14.97 6.31
N ALA A 445 -26.27 -15.96 6.03
CA ALA A 445 -25.91 -17.37 6.14
C ALA A 445 -25.10 -17.80 4.90
N VAL A 446 -24.11 -18.68 5.08
CA VAL A 446 -23.19 -19.09 4.01
C VAL A 446 -23.24 -20.59 3.78
N ILE A 447 -23.45 -20.99 2.53
CA ILE A 447 -23.42 -22.38 2.07
C ILE A 447 -22.39 -22.50 0.94
N ALA A 448 -21.54 -23.54 0.99
CA ALA A 448 -20.49 -23.78 0.02
C ALA A 448 -20.52 -25.22 -0.52
N GLY A 449 -20.01 -25.39 -1.74
CA GLY A 449 -19.96 -26.68 -2.44
C GLY A 449 -19.09 -26.61 -3.69
N HIS A 450 -18.74 -27.78 -4.25
CA HIS A 450 -17.81 -27.90 -5.38
C HIS A 450 -18.48 -27.59 -6.73
N ILE A 451 -17.70 -27.08 -7.69
CA ILE A 451 -18.16 -26.82 -9.07
C ILE A 451 -17.99 -28.06 -9.96
N ASP A 452 -16.90 -28.81 -9.79
CA ASP A 452 -16.64 -30.05 -10.49
C ASP A 452 -15.83 -31.04 -9.65
N SER A 453 -15.48 -32.16 -10.25
CA SER A 453 -14.68 -33.23 -9.68
C SER A 453 -13.83 -33.86 -10.78
N ALA A 454 -12.84 -34.67 -10.39
CA ALA A 454 -11.99 -35.42 -11.32
C ALA A 454 -12.76 -36.33 -12.31
N THR A 455 -14.04 -36.63 -12.03
CA THR A 455 -14.88 -37.52 -12.83
C THR A 455 -16.07 -36.84 -13.50
N GLY A 456 -16.28 -35.54 -13.31
CA GLY A 456 -17.40 -34.81 -13.90
C GLY A 456 -17.94 -33.69 -13.00
N PRO A 457 -19.08 -33.08 -13.39
CA PRO A 457 -19.68 -31.96 -12.66
C PRO A 457 -20.02 -32.30 -11.19
N ALA A 458 -19.96 -31.30 -10.31
CA ALA A 458 -20.27 -31.43 -8.88
C ALA A 458 -21.56 -30.68 -8.52
N ILE A 459 -21.90 -30.62 -7.23
CA ILE A 459 -23.20 -30.12 -6.76
C ILE A 459 -23.55 -28.70 -7.21
N PHE A 460 -22.57 -27.82 -7.44
CA PHE A 460 -22.77 -26.41 -7.84
C PHE A 460 -22.24 -26.09 -9.24
N ASP A 461 -22.12 -27.10 -10.12
CA ASP A 461 -21.68 -26.93 -11.52
C ASP A 461 -22.45 -25.84 -12.30
N GLN A 462 -23.75 -25.69 -12.01
CA GLN A 462 -24.65 -24.76 -12.69
C GLN A 462 -24.96 -23.51 -11.87
N LEU A 463 -24.28 -23.27 -10.74
CA LEU A 463 -24.61 -22.16 -9.84
C LEU A 463 -24.52 -20.79 -10.54
N ALA A 464 -23.54 -20.62 -11.44
CA ALA A 464 -23.36 -19.39 -12.23
C ALA A 464 -24.55 -19.07 -13.17
N THR A 465 -25.40 -20.05 -13.46
CA THR A 465 -26.56 -19.89 -14.36
C THR A 465 -27.82 -19.41 -13.64
N LEU A 466 -27.79 -19.38 -12.30
CA LEU A 466 -28.93 -19.00 -11.48
C LEU A 466 -29.25 -17.50 -11.68
N LYS A 467 -30.52 -17.20 -11.92
CA LYS A 467 -30.98 -15.85 -12.28
C LYS A 467 -31.70 -15.17 -11.11
N PRO A 468 -31.72 -13.83 -11.06
CA PRO A 468 -32.55 -13.10 -10.11
C PRO A 468 -34.01 -13.57 -10.15
N GLY A 469 -34.62 -13.75 -8.97
CA GLY A 469 -35.97 -14.30 -8.80
C GLY A 469 -36.05 -15.82 -8.61
N ALA A 470 -34.93 -16.55 -8.78
CA ALA A 470 -34.88 -17.98 -8.44
C ALA A 470 -35.07 -18.19 -6.92
N VAL A 471 -35.70 -19.31 -6.55
CA VAL A 471 -35.97 -19.65 -5.14
C VAL A 471 -34.95 -20.68 -4.65
N ILE A 472 -34.45 -20.46 -3.44
CA ILE A 472 -33.57 -21.36 -2.70
C ILE A 472 -34.25 -21.68 -1.37
N ASP A 473 -34.51 -22.95 -1.11
CA ASP A 473 -35.14 -23.42 0.13
C ASP A 473 -34.11 -24.11 1.03
N VAL A 474 -34.11 -23.73 2.31
CA VAL A 474 -33.25 -24.34 3.34
C VAL A 474 -34.11 -24.91 4.46
N THR A 475 -34.06 -26.24 4.65
CA THR A 475 -34.78 -26.91 5.74
C THR A 475 -33.90 -26.98 6.99
N LEU A 476 -34.46 -26.56 8.12
CA LEU A 476 -33.81 -26.55 9.42
C LEU A 476 -34.12 -27.82 10.22
N SER A 477 -33.34 -28.08 11.27
CA SER A 477 -33.42 -29.29 12.09
C SER A 477 -34.72 -29.43 12.89
N ASP A 478 -35.52 -28.37 13.00
CA ASP A 478 -36.87 -28.40 13.57
C ASP A 478 -37.96 -28.72 12.52
N ASN A 479 -37.55 -29.03 11.28
CA ASN A 479 -38.37 -29.24 10.08
C ASN A 479 -39.05 -27.98 9.52
N SER A 480 -38.71 -26.78 10.01
CA SER A 480 -39.10 -25.54 9.33
C SER A 480 -38.28 -25.34 8.05
N THR A 481 -38.82 -24.59 7.09
CA THR A 481 -38.12 -24.25 5.85
C THR A 481 -38.07 -22.74 5.68
N VAL A 482 -36.89 -22.23 5.34
CA VAL A 482 -36.67 -20.81 5.04
C VAL A 482 -36.39 -20.67 3.54
N SER A 483 -37.24 -19.91 2.86
CA SER A 483 -37.12 -19.63 1.43
C SER A 483 -36.37 -18.31 1.21
N PHE A 484 -35.47 -18.30 0.24
CA PHE A 484 -34.72 -17.13 -0.20
C PHE A 484 -34.94 -16.88 -1.69
N VAL A 485 -34.95 -15.62 -2.09
CA VAL A 485 -35.07 -15.20 -3.49
C VAL A 485 -33.73 -14.62 -3.94
N VAL A 486 -33.21 -15.14 -5.04
CA VAL A 486 -31.93 -14.69 -5.61
C VAL A 486 -32.05 -13.24 -6.10
N ASP A 487 -31.11 -12.41 -5.68
CA ASP A 487 -30.96 -11.01 -6.07
C ASP A 487 -29.99 -10.88 -7.25
N SER A 488 -28.84 -11.55 -7.15
CA SER A 488 -27.78 -11.49 -8.14
C SER A 488 -26.85 -12.69 -8.04
N THR A 489 -26.16 -12.96 -9.14
CA THR A 489 -25.07 -13.94 -9.22
C THR A 489 -23.87 -13.21 -9.81
N ILE A 490 -22.72 -13.29 -9.17
CA ILE A 490 -21.47 -12.70 -9.67
C ILE A 490 -20.44 -13.81 -9.87
N THR A 491 -19.55 -13.60 -10.83
CA THR A 491 -18.30 -14.35 -10.98
C THR A 491 -17.17 -13.35 -10.85
N VAL A 492 -16.29 -13.58 -9.89
CA VAL A 492 -15.22 -12.64 -9.53
C VAL A 492 -13.92 -13.41 -9.38
N PRO A 493 -12.79 -12.85 -9.85
CA PRO A 493 -11.48 -13.40 -9.53
C PRO A 493 -11.35 -13.61 -8.03
N LYS A 494 -10.72 -14.71 -7.61
CA LYS A 494 -10.51 -15.00 -6.17
C LYS A 494 -9.81 -13.85 -5.45
N GLN A 495 -8.91 -13.14 -6.14
CA GLN A 495 -8.21 -11.95 -5.66
C GLN A 495 -9.11 -10.71 -5.47
N GLN A 496 -10.34 -10.73 -5.99
CA GLN A 496 -11.32 -9.65 -5.91
C GLN A 496 -12.61 -10.13 -5.23
N PHE A 497 -12.54 -11.21 -4.45
CA PHE A 497 -13.69 -11.76 -3.77
C PHE A 497 -14.30 -10.72 -2.82
N PRO A 498 -15.60 -10.40 -2.92
CA PRO A 498 -16.19 -9.31 -2.15
C PRO A 498 -16.54 -9.76 -0.72
N THR A 499 -15.52 -10.03 0.09
CA THR A 499 -15.60 -10.53 1.47
C THR A 499 -16.62 -9.75 2.31
N THR A 500 -16.61 -8.41 2.27
CA THR A 500 -17.57 -7.57 3.01
C THR A 500 -19.01 -7.77 2.54
N GLN A 501 -19.25 -7.98 1.25
CA GLN A 501 -20.60 -8.19 0.71
C GLN A 501 -21.11 -9.61 1.01
N VAL A 502 -20.19 -10.57 1.08
CA VAL A 502 -20.46 -11.99 1.32
C VAL A 502 -20.69 -12.24 2.82
N TYR A 503 -19.77 -11.79 3.68
CA TYR A 503 -19.75 -12.13 5.10
C TYR A 503 -20.12 -10.98 6.03
N GLY A 504 -20.10 -9.73 5.55
CA GLY A 504 -20.40 -8.56 6.37
C GLY A 504 -21.85 -8.54 6.86
N PRO A 505 -22.12 -7.90 8.01
CA PRO A 505 -23.44 -7.91 8.63
C PRO A 505 -24.49 -7.24 7.73
N THR A 506 -25.69 -7.81 7.69
CA THR A 506 -26.84 -7.25 6.98
C THR A 506 -28.00 -7.04 7.94
N PRO A 507 -28.81 -5.97 7.79
CA PRO A 507 -29.92 -5.68 8.68
C PRO A 507 -31.13 -6.61 8.46
N THR A 508 -31.03 -7.57 7.54
CA THR A 508 -32.07 -8.55 7.19
C THR A 508 -31.44 -9.94 7.06
N ALA A 509 -32.29 -10.97 7.06
CA ALA A 509 -31.88 -12.35 6.80
C ALA A 509 -31.50 -12.54 5.33
N GLN A 510 -30.28 -12.98 5.10
CA GLN A 510 -29.66 -13.09 3.78
C GLN A 510 -28.99 -14.47 3.62
N LEU A 511 -28.82 -14.91 2.39
CA LEU A 511 -28.13 -16.15 2.04
C LEU A 511 -27.02 -15.86 1.01
N ARG A 512 -25.90 -16.57 1.15
CA ARG A 512 -24.82 -16.66 0.16
C ARG A 512 -24.61 -18.13 -0.19
N VAL A 513 -24.63 -18.44 -1.48
CA VAL A 513 -24.22 -19.76 -1.99
C VAL A 513 -22.97 -19.57 -2.85
N ILE A 514 -21.91 -20.30 -2.52
CA ILE A 514 -20.56 -20.06 -3.05
C ILE A 514 -20.01 -21.35 -3.68
N THR A 515 -19.38 -21.22 -4.85
CA THR A 515 -18.54 -22.28 -5.44
C THR A 515 -17.33 -21.69 -6.18
N CYS A 516 -16.36 -22.54 -6.53
CA CYS A 516 -15.26 -22.16 -7.41
C CYS A 516 -15.77 -21.88 -8.84
N GLY A 517 -15.07 -21.08 -9.65
CA GLY A 517 -15.47 -20.81 -11.03
C GLY A 517 -14.33 -20.25 -11.89
N GLY A 518 -14.66 -19.87 -13.13
CA GLY A 518 -13.66 -19.30 -14.05
C GLY A 518 -12.77 -20.36 -14.72
N ALA A 519 -11.64 -19.93 -15.27
CA ALA A 519 -10.67 -20.84 -15.88
C ALA A 519 -9.98 -21.68 -14.80
N PHE A 520 -9.75 -22.96 -15.09
CA PHE A 520 -8.88 -23.81 -14.28
C PHE A 520 -7.43 -23.51 -14.65
N ASP A 521 -6.60 -23.21 -13.66
CA ASP A 521 -5.18 -23.02 -13.87
C ASP A 521 -4.43 -24.30 -13.51
N ASP A 522 -3.95 -25.01 -14.55
CA ASP A 522 -3.21 -26.27 -14.43
C ASP A 522 -1.87 -26.12 -13.69
N SER A 523 -1.32 -24.89 -13.58
CA SER A 523 -0.05 -24.64 -12.89
C SER A 523 -0.21 -24.53 -11.37
N TYR A 524 -1.41 -24.15 -10.91
CA TYR A 524 -1.75 -24.03 -9.48
C TYR A 524 -2.76 -25.07 -9.00
N GLY A 525 -3.36 -25.85 -9.90
CA GLY A 525 -4.30 -26.93 -9.57
C GLY A 525 -5.67 -26.46 -9.08
N HIS A 526 -6.04 -25.21 -9.37
CA HIS A 526 -7.28 -24.60 -8.87
C HIS A 526 -7.92 -23.65 -9.90
N TYR A 527 -9.22 -23.43 -9.71
CA TYR A 527 -10.01 -22.41 -10.41
C TYR A 527 -9.62 -20.99 -9.98
N LEU A 528 -9.58 -20.06 -10.94
CA LEU A 528 -9.14 -18.67 -10.72
C LEU A 528 -10.22 -17.75 -10.12
N ASP A 529 -11.50 -18.10 -10.26
CA ASP A 529 -12.63 -17.27 -9.83
C ASP A 529 -13.46 -17.97 -8.75
N ASN A 530 -14.35 -17.21 -8.12
CA ASN A 530 -15.46 -17.70 -7.32
C ASN A 530 -16.78 -17.23 -7.93
N VAL A 531 -17.80 -18.08 -7.81
CA VAL A 531 -19.20 -17.74 -8.11
C VAL A 531 -19.92 -17.51 -6.78
N VAL A 532 -20.58 -16.37 -6.64
CA VAL A 532 -21.39 -16.05 -5.46
C VAL A 532 -22.80 -15.69 -5.88
N VAL A 533 -23.77 -16.41 -5.30
CA VAL A 533 -25.18 -16.05 -5.36
C VAL A 533 -25.55 -15.26 -4.12
N PHE A 534 -26.18 -14.10 -4.31
CA PHE A 534 -26.76 -13.28 -3.25
C PHE A 534 -28.26 -13.48 -3.26
N ALA A 535 -28.85 -13.78 -2.10
CA ALA A 535 -30.29 -13.93 -1.95
C ALA A 535 -30.78 -13.34 -0.63
N HIS A 536 -32.01 -12.81 -0.63
CA HIS A 536 -32.69 -12.33 0.57
C HIS A 536 -33.81 -13.29 0.97
N LYS A 537 -34.12 -13.37 2.27
CA LYS A 537 -35.24 -14.17 2.76
C LYS A 537 -36.55 -13.67 2.14
N SER A 538 -37.34 -14.58 1.57
CA SER A 538 -38.69 -14.28 1.09
C SER A 538 -39.55 -13.77 2.25
N ALA A 539 -40.40 -12.79 1.96
CA ALA A 539 -41.34 -12.21 2.92
C ALA A 539 -42.36 -13.24 3.44
#